data_AF-A0A3P3DXT2-F1
#
_entry.id   AF-A0A3P3DXT2-F1
#
_cell.length_a   1.000
_cell.length_b   1.000
_cell.length_c   1.000
_cell.angle_alpha   90.00
_cell.angle_beta   90.00
_cell.angle_gamma   90.00
#
_symmetry.space_group_name_H-M   'P 1'
#
loop_
_entity.id
_entity.type
_entity.pdbx_description
1 polymer ?
#
loop_
_entity_poly.entity_id
_entity_poly.type
_entity_poly.pdbx_seq_one_letter_code
_entity_poly.pdbx_strand_id
1 'polypeptide(L)'
;LGEADNIGRPLTLHIAELDKFCPPEARERIVQALKGRPGVALHVYPGVDHAFARAGGEHFHKPSALMAHERSIAALKAAIGPHHDLSGLWDKHCEYEFGTRNVDDTMSTMVAEPYVNHIPTMTGGVGYKALHAFYTNHFVNSNPPDTSLVPISRTVGATQVVDEML
;
A
#
# COMPACT_ATOMS: atom_id res chain seq x y z
N LEU A 1 24.01 -3.95 -20.21
CA LEU A 1 24.05 -5.34 -19.69
C LEU A 1 25.43 -5.75 -19.16
N GLY A 2 26.55 -5.17 -19.63
CA GLY A 2 27.89 -5.53 -19.14
C GLY A 2 28.15 -5.31 -17.64
N GLU A 3 27.29 -4.54 -16.96
CA GLU A 3 27.36 -4.32 -15.51
C GLU A 3 26.41 -5.22 -14.70
N ALA A 4 25.67 -6.13 -15.34
CA ALA A 4 24.71 -6.98 -14.63
C ALA A 4 25.38 -7.80 -13.52
N ASP A 5 26.63 -8.20 -13.71
CA ASP A 5 27.43 -8.93 -12.73
C ASP A 5 27.90 -8.09 -11.54
N ASN A 6 27.82 -6.77 -11.65
CA ASN A 6 28.16 -5.83 -10.57
C ASN A 6 26.96 -5.48 -9.68
N ILE A 7 25.77 -6.04 -9.92
CA ILE A 7 24.59 -5.81 -9.08
C ILE A 7 24.78 -6.53 -7.74
N GLY A 8 25.20 -5.77 -6.73
CA GLY A 8 25.42 -6.26 -5.36
C GLY A 8 24.36 -5.82 -4.34
N ARG A 9 23.36 -5.04 -4.75
CA ARG A 9 22.30 -4.49 -3.89
C ARG A 9 20.93 -4.76 -4.49
N PRO A 10 19.84 -4.73 -3.68
CA PRO A 10 18.50 -4.91 -4.20
C PRO A 10 18.19 -3.96 -5.37
N LEU A 11 17.61 -4.51 -6.43
CA LEU A 11 17.23 -3.78 -7.64
C LEU A 11 15.80 -4.15 -8.03
N THR A 12 14.94 -3.15 -8.19
CA THR A 12 13.60 -3.31 -8.76
C THR A 12 13.49 -2.50 -10.04
N LEU A 13 13.12 -3.15 -11.14
CA LEU A 13 12.88 -2.49 -12.43
C LEU A 13 11.40 -2.59 -12.84
N HIS A 14 10.86 -1.45 -13.25
CA HIS A 14 9.52 -1.32 -13.81
C HIS A 14 9.61 -1.01 -15.30
N ILE A 15 9.06 -1.89 -16.13
CA ILE A 15 9.22 -1.84 -17.58
C ILE A 15 7.83 -1.77 -18.22
N ALA A 16 7.58 -0.73 -19.01
CA ALA A 16 6.38 -0.65 -19.85
C ALA A 16 6.50 -1.65 -21.01
N GLU A 17 5.46 -2.46 -21.25
CA GLU A 17 5.49 -3.45 -22.33
C GLU A 17 5.63 -2.79 -23.71
N LEU A 18 4.94 -1.68 -23.93
CA LEU A 18 4.86 -0.98 -25.21
C LEU A 18 5.82 0.22 -25.32
N ASP A 19 6.80 0.32 -24.41
CA ASP A 19 7.77 1.42 -24.39
C ASP A 19 8.57 1.45 -25.70
N LYS A 20 8.34 2.50 -26.51
CA LYS A 20 9.01 2.69 -27.81
C LYS A 20 10.54 2.84 -27.68
N PHE A 21 11.04 3.22 -26.52
CA PHE A 21 12.48 3.34 -26.24
C PHE A 21 13.09 2.01 -25.76
N CYS A 22 12.27 1.04 -25.38
CA CYS A 22 12.68 -0.30 -25.00
C CYS A 22 11.93 -1.35 -25.84
N PRO A 23 12.32 -1.55 -27.12
CA PRO A 23 11.64 -2.48 -28.00
C PRO A 23 11.62 -3.91 -27.44
N PRO A 24 10.69 -4.78 -27.87
CA PRO A 24 10.48 -6.12 -27.31
C PRO A 24 11.77 -6.93 -27.14
N GLU A 25 12.68 -6.88 -28.11
CA GLU A 25 13.94 -7.60 -28.16
C GLU A 25 14.93 -7.05 -27.11
N ALA A 26 14.94 -5.73 -26.88
CA ALA A 26 15.73 -5.11 -25.83
C ALA A 26 15.18 -5.47 -24.45
N ARG A 27 13.85 -5.40 -24.28
CA ARG A 27 13.16 -5.84 -23.06
C ARG A 27 13.46 -7.29 -22.75
N GLU A 28 13.35 -8.19 -23.71
CA GLU A 28 13.64 -9.61 -23.56
C GLU A 28 15.10 -9.84 -23.14
N ARG A 29 16.06 -9.16 -23.77
CA ARG A 29 17.46 -9.23 -23.37
C ARG A 29 17.69 -8.79 -21.92
N ILE A 30 17.03 -7.71 -21.48
CA ILE A 30 17.09 -7.25 -20.08
C ILE A 30 16.51 -8.32 -19.15
N VAL A 31 15.32 -8.84 -19.47
CA VAL A 31 14.65 -9.86 -18.66
C VAL A 31 15.52 -11.11 -18.56
N GLN A 32 16.03 -11.64 -19.67
CA GLN A 32 16.86 -12.85 -19.66
C GLN A 32 18.17 -12.66 -18.90
N ALA A 33 18.81 -11.50 -19.04
CA ALA A 33 20.07 -11.22 -18.35
C ALA A 33 19.92 -11.08 -16.83
N LEU A 34 18.75 -10.63 -16.35
CA LEU A 34 18.52 -10.27 -14.96
C LEU A 34 17.62 -11.25 -14.20
N LYS A 35 16.82 -12.08 -14.91
CA LYS A 35 15.89 -13.02 -14.30
C LYS A 35 16.63 -14.05 -13.44
N GLY A 36 16.10 -14.28 -12.24
CA GLY A 36 16.64 -15.26 -11.30
C GLY A 36 17.88 -14.81 -10.52
N ARG A 37 18.40 -13.60 -10.79
CA ARG A 37 19.49 -13.03 -10.00
C ARG A 37 19.00 -12.70 -8.57
N PRO A 38 19.76 -13.07 -7.51
CA PRO A 38 19.39 -12.73 -6.15
C PRO A 38 19.23 -11.21 -5.96
N GLY A 39 18.17 -10.79 -5.28
CA GLY A 39 17.91 -9.38 -5.00
C GLY A 39 17.41 -8.56 -6.19
N VAL A 40 17.15 -9.17 -7.36
CA VAL A 40 16.60 -8.47 -8.52
C VAL A 40 15.13 -8.82 -8.73
N ALA A 41 14.27 -7.80 -8.79
CA ALA A 41 12.86 -7.89 -9.15
C ALA A 41 12.59 -7.16 -10.47
N LEU A 42 11.96 -7.84 -11.41
CA LEU A 42 11.61 -7.30 -12.72
C LEU A 42 10.10 -7.34 -12.90
N HIS A 43 9.52 -6.21 -13.29
CA HIS A 43 8.09 -6.08 -13.51
C HIS A 43 7.83 -5.49 -14.89
N VAL A 44 7.25 -6.30 -15.77
CA VAL A 44 6.72 -5.82 -17.05
C VAL A 44 5.24 -5.52 -16.87
N TYR A 45 4.80 -4.34 -17.29
CA TYR A 45 3.42 -3.88 -17.21
C TYR A 45 2.76 -4.01 -18.59
N PRO A 46 1.80 -4.94 -18.76
CA PRO A 46 1.17 -5.16 -20.06
C PRO A 46 0.37 -3.96 -20.55
N GLY A 47 0.41 -3.70 -21.86
CA GLY A 47 -0.43 -2.72 -22.53
C GLY A 47 -0.15 -1.25 -22.20
N VAL A 48 0.95 -0.93 -21.50
CA VAL A 48 1.30 0.47 -21.18
C VAL A 48 2.57 0.92 -21.90
N ASP A 49 2.62 2.19 -22.28
CA ASP A 49 3.73 2.84 -22.99
C ASP A 49 4.65 3.57 -21.98
N HIS A 50 5.72 4.17 -22.49
CA HIS A 50 6.69 4.96 -21.75
C HIS A 50 6.02 5.99 -20.83
N ALA A 51 6.64 6.23 -19.67
CA ALA A 51 6.14 7.17 -18.67
C ALA A 51 4.72 6.87 -18.14
N PHE A 52 4.28 5.60 -18.13
CA PHE A 52 2.97 5.20 -17.59
C PHE A 52 2.69 5.63 -16.14
N ALA A 53 3.74 5.88 -15.35
CA ALA A 53 3.65 6.31 -13.96
C ALA A 53 3.64 7.85 -13.78
N ARG A 54 3.82 8.63 -14.84
CA ARG A 54 3.82 10.10 -14.76
C ARG A 54 2.39 10.63 -14.67
N ALA A 55 1.96 10.98 -13.46
CA ALA A 55 0.62 11.54 -13.22
C ALA A 55 0.34 12.75 -14.14
N GLY A 56 -0.85 12.75 -14.76
CA GLY A 56 -1.25 13.78 -15.73
C GLY A 56 -0.54 13.71 -17.09
N GLY A 57 0.35 12.74 -17.30
CA GLY A 57 0.98 12.48 -18.59
C GLY A 57 0.06 11.77 -19.58
N GLU A 58 0.39 11.89 -20.88
CA GLU A 58 -0.36 11.29 -21.99
C GLU A 58 -0.57 9.78 -21.83
N HIS A 59 0.46 9.04 -21.40
CA HIS A 59 0.42 7.59 -21.24
C HIS A 59 0.13 7.15 -19.80
N PHE A 60 -0.32 8.07 -18.93
CA PHE A 60 -0.56 7.74 -17.53
C PHE A 60 -1.59 6.60 -17.40
N HIS A 61 -1.18 5.49 -16.78
CA HIS A 61 -2.04 4.35 -16.54
C HIS A 61 -2.11 4.08 -15.04
N LYS A 62 -3.15 4.63 -14.39
CA LYS A 62 -3.30 4.64 -12.93
C LYS A 62 -3.12 3.25 -12.28
N PRO A 63 -3.72 2.15 -12.77
CA PRO A 63 -3.53 0.83 -12.15
C PRO A 63 -2.07 0.37 -12.15
N SER A 64 -1.38 0.48 -13.29
CA SER A 64 0.04 0.10 -13.41
C SER A 64 0.93 1.01 -12.57
N ALA A 65 0.65 2.32 -12.54
CA ALA A 65 1.37 3.30 -11.75
C ALA A 65 1.29 3.00 -10.25
N LEU A 66 0.08 2.70 -9.74
CA LEU A 66 -0.13 2.33 -8.34
C LEU A 66 0.59 1.03 -7.98
N MET A 67 0.50 0.00 -8.83
CA MET A 67 1.21 -1.26 -8.62
C MET A 67 2.73 -1.08 -8.62
N ALA A 68 3.26 -0.26 -9.54
CA ALA A 68 4.69 0.06 -9.59
C ALA A 68 5.13 0.86 -8.36
N HIS A 69 4.30 1.78 -7.87
CA HIS A 69 4.53 2.52 -6.65
C HIS A 69 4.62 1.60 -5.45
N GLU A 70 3.63 0.72 -5.24
CA GLU A 70 3.60 -0.25 -4.14
C GLU A 70 4.84 -1.15 -4.13
N ARG A 71 5.22 -1.69 -5.29
CA ARG A 71 6.44 -2.51 -5.43
C ARG A 71 7.72 -1.71 -5.14
N SER A 72 7.75 -0.44 -5.49
CA SER A 72 8.89 0.44 -5.18
C SER A 72 9.00 0.71 -3.68
N ILE A 73 7.89 1.06 -3.02
CA ILE A 73 7.84 1.28 -1.58
C ILE A 73 8.20 0.00 -0.83
N ALA A 74 7.70 -1.16 -1.28
CA ALA A 74 8.05 -2.46 -0.71
C ALA A 74 9.57 -2.72 -0.79
N ALA A 75 10.17 -2.51 -1.96
CA ALA A 75 11.61 -2.71 -2.16
C ALA A 75 12.45 -1.74 -1.31
N LEU A 76 12.06 -0.47 -1.23
CA LEU A 76 12.74 0.53 -0.40
C LEU A 76 12.62 0.20 1.08
N LYS A 77 11.42 -0.08 1.59
CA LYS A 77 11.21 -0.48 2.99
C LYS A 77 12.02 -1.72 3.33
N ALA A 78 12.05 -2.73 2.45
CA ALA A 78 12.85 -3.93 2.65
C ALA A 78 14.36 -3.65 2.73
N ALA A 79 14.87 -2.70 1.94
CA ALA A 79 16.29 -2.41 1.86
C ALA A 79 16.79 -1.44 2.94
N ILE A 80 15.99 -0.43 3.30
CA ILE A 80 16.41 0.70 4.14
C ILE A 80 15.43 1.06 5.27
N GLY A 81 14.31 0.34 5.39
CA GLY A 81 13.26 0.66 6.37
C GLY A 81 12.47 1.94 6.04
N PRO A 82 11.63 2.41 6.99
CA PRO A 82 11.30 1.76 8.26
C PRO A 82 10.45 0.49 8.07
N HIS A 83 10.58 -0.44 9.01
CA HIS A 83 9.74 -1.64 9.10
C HIS A 83 8.67 -1.41 10.17
N HIS A 84 7.42 -1.33 9.75
CA HIS A 84 6.28 -1.19 10.64
C HIS A 84 5.51 -2.51 10.70
N ASP A 85 5.11 -2.92 11.89
CA ASP A 85 4.12 -3.97 12.07
C ASP A 85 2.72 -3.38 11.87
N LEU A 86 2.27 -3.34 10.60
CA LEU A 86 0.95 -2.82 10.26
C LEU A 86 -0.17 -3.70 10.82
N SER A 87 0.07 -5.00 10.97
CA SER A 87 -0.92 -5.92 11.55
C SER A 87 -1.13 -5.60 13.02
N GLY A 88 -0.04 -5.53 13.79
CA GLY A 88 -0.10 -5.20 15.21
C GLY A 88 -0.65 -3.79 15.46
N LEU A 89 -0.32 -2.81 14.61
CA LEU A 89 -0.91 -1.47 14.69
C LEU A 89 -2.43 -1.50 14.47
N TRP A 90 -2.90 -2.25 13.47
CA TRP A 90 -4.33 -2.39 13.19
C TRP A 90 -5.06 -3.14 14.31
N ASP A 91 -4.49 -4.22 14.84
CA ASP A 91 -5.08 -4.95 15.97
C ASP A 91 -5.24 -4.04 17.19
N LYS A 92 -4.22 -3.21 17.48
CA LYS A 92 -4.29 -2.24 18.56
C LYS A 92 -5.33 -1.15 18.31
N HIS A 93 -5.45 -0.70 17.06
CA HIS A 93 -6.47 0.26 16.65
C HIS A 93 -7.89 -0.29 16.94
N CYS A 94 -8.18 -1.50 16.49
CA CYS A 94 -9.47 -2.16 16.72
C CYS A 94 -9.71 -2.46 18.20
N GLU A 95 -8.69 -2.84 18.96
CA GLU A 95 -8.81 -3.02 20.41
C GLU A 95 -9.32 -1.73 21.08
N TYR A 96 -8.77 -0.57 20.71
CA TYR A 96 -9.20 0.70 21.26
C TYR A 96 -10.60 1.13 20.81
N GLU A 97 -10.96 0.89 19.55
CA GLU A 97 -12.28 1.25 19.02
C GLU A 97 -13.41 0.39 19.58
N PHE A 98 -13.19 -0.93 19.70
CA PHE A 98 -14.28 -1.88 19.96
C PHE A 98 -14.16 -2.59 21.30
N GLY A 99 -12.93 -2.81 21.79
CA GLY A 99 -12.65 -3.45 23.08
C GLY A 99 -12.71 -2.47 24.24
N THR A 100 -11.78 -1.52 24.30
CA THR A 100 -11.72 -0.52 25.39
C THR A 100 -12.64 0.67 25.16
N ARG A 101 -13.05 0.90 23.90
CA ARG A 101 -13.92 2.00 23.46
C ARG A 101 -13.39 3.38 23.89
N ASN A 102 -12.08 3.58 23.76
CA ASN A 102 -11.40 4.83 24.11
C ASN A 102 -10.97 5.60 22.84
N VAL A 103 -11.67 6.70 22.57
CA VAL A 103 -11.40 7.55 21.40
C VAL A 103 -10.01 8.16 21.41
N ASP A 104 -9.50 8.61 22.56
CA ASP A 104 -8.19 9.24 22.65
C ASP A 104 -7.08 8.23 22.35
N ASP A 105 -7.21 7.01 22.88
CA ASP A 105 -6.27 5.91 22.59
C ASP A 105 -6.36 5.49 21.12
N THR A 106 -7.57 5.35 20.55
CA THR A 106 -7.76 5.09 19.11
C THR A 106 -7.04 6.14 18.27
N MET A 107 -7.28 7.42 18.53
CA MET A 107 -6.68 8.52 17.78
C MET A 107 -5.14 8.55 17.92
N SER A 108 -4.58 8.07 19.03
CA SER A 108 -3.12 7.97 19.24
C SER A 108 -2.41 6.99 18.30
N THR A 109 -3.15 6.04 17.72
CA THR A 109 -2.60 5.06 16.75
C THR A 109 -2.63 5.57 15.31
N MET A 110 -3.21 6.75 15.08
CA MET A 110 -3.36 7.33 13.76
C MET A 110 -2.27 8.38 13.45
N VAL A 111 -2.12 8.71 12.17
CA VAL A 111 -1.26 9.82 11.73
C VAL A 111 -1.85 11.18 12.10
N ALA A 112 -1.05 12.25 12.01
CA ALA A 112 -1.46 13.61 12.39
C ALA A 112 -2.67 14.15 11.60
N GLU A 113 -2.81 13.75 10.34
CA GLU A 113 -3.93 14.11 9.46
C GLU A 113 -4.65 12.83 9.00
N PRO A 114 -5.43 12.18 9.88
CA PRO A 114 -6.09 10.92 9.57
C PRO A 114 -7.41 11.14 8.84
N TYR A 115 -7.93 10.10 8.20
CA TYR A 115 -9.32 10.10 7.75
C TYR A 115 -9.91 8.69 7.80
N VAL A 116 -11.22 8.62 7.97
CA VAL A 116 -12.01 7.38 7.84
C VAL A 116 -13.26 7.68 7.02
N ASN A 117 -13.65 6.70 6.20
CA ASN A 117 -14.87 6.77 5.40
C ASN A 117 -15.60 5.42 5.44
N HIS A 118 -16.78 5.42 6.06
CA HIS A 118 -17.74 4.32 5.97
C HIS A 118 -18.53 4.44 4.66
N ILE A 119 -18.04 3.79 3.62
CA ILE A 119 -18.59 3.88 2.26
C ILE A 119 -20.12 3.70 2.18
N PRO A 120 -20.76 2.73 2.86
CA PRO A 120 -22.20 2.54 2.72
C PRO A 120 -23.04 3.74 3.19
N THR A 121 -22.56 4.49 4.19
CA THR A 121 -23.27 5.62 4.80
C THR A 121 -22.64 6.97 4.46
N MET A 122 -21.49 6.98 3.80
CA MET A 122 -20.67 8.17 3.53
C MET A 122 -20.38 8.99 4.80
N THR A 123 -20.23 8.31 5.95
CA THR A 123 -19.91 8.92 7.25
C THR A 123 -18.44 8.74 7.60
N GLY A 124 -17.93 9.60 8.48
CA GLY A 124 -16.54 9.58 8.88
C GLY A 124 -16.03 10.97 9.26
N GLY A 125 -14.72 11.16 9.13
CA GLY A 125 -14.06 12.43 9.40
C GLY A 125 -12.71 12.53 8.69
N VAL A 126 -12.28 13.76 8.39
CA VAL A 126 -10.99 14.08 7.77
C VAL A 126 -10.25 15.08 8.66
N GLY A 127 -9.00 14.78 8.97
CA GLY A 127 -8.19 15.52 9.93
C GLY A 127 -8.55 15.19 11.38
N TYR A 128 -7.61 15.43 12.29
CA TYR A 128 -7.69 14.95 13.67
C TYR A 128 -8.97 15.40 14.38
N LYS A 129 -9.30 16.69 14.30
CA LYS A 129 -10.45 17.27 15.03
C LYS A 129 -11.79 16.71 14.58
N ALA A 130 -11.99 16.59 13.27
CA ALA A 130 -13.26 16.12 12.72
C ALA A 130 -13.43 14.61 12.97
N LEU A 131 -12.35 13.84 12.82
CA LEU A 131 -12.40 12.40 13.07
C LEU A 131 -12.59 12.07 14.56
N HIS A 132 -11.89 12.77 15.45
CA HIS A 132 -12.09 12.63 16.90
C HIS A 132 -13.55 12.92 17.28
N ALA A 133 -14.12 14.03 16.80
CA ALA A 133 -15.52 14.37 17.04
C ALA A 133 -16.48 13.31 16.47
N PHE A 134 -16.20 12.76 15.29
CA PHE A 134 -17.00 11.67 14.71
C PHE A 134 -16.95 10.42 15.59
N TYR A 135 -15.76 10.01 16.03
CA TYR A 135 -15.57 8.86 16.90
C TYR A 135 -16.25 8.99 18.25
N THR A 136 -16.13 10.15 18.90
CA THR A 136 -16.78 10.44 20.18
C THR A 136 -18.29 10.40 20.09
N ASN A 137 -18.86 11.02 19.06
CA ASN A 137 -20.29 11.32 19.04
C ASN A 137 -21.12 10.34 18.21
N HIS A 138 -20.50 9.56 17.32
CA HIS A 138 -21.25 8.79 16.30
C HIS A 138 -20.76 7.36 16.05
N PHE A 139 -19.62 6.94 16.61
CA PHE A 139 -19.05 5.63 16.28
C PHE A 139 -18.68 4.78 17.50
N VAL A 140 -17.58 5.10 18.19
CA VAL A 140 -16.95 4.21 19.20
C VAL A 140 -17.93 3.75 20.29
N ASN A 141 -18.79 4.67 20.74
CA ASN A 141 -19.80 4.40 21.78
C ASN A 141 -21.20 4.09 21.24
N SER A 142 -21.38 4.05 19.92
CA SER A 142 -22.67 3.82 19.27
C SER A 142 -22.89 2.36 18.85
N ASN A 143 -21.85 1.51 18.96
CA ASN A 143 -21.95 0.08 18.67
C ASN A 143 -22.62 -0.69 19.82
N PRO A 144 -23.51 -1.67 19.51
CA PRO A 144 -24.11 -2.57 20.49
C PRO A 144 -23.08 -3.21 21.46
N PRO A 145 -23.47 -3.53 22.71
CA PRO A 145 -22.57 -4.17 23.68
C PRO A 145 -22.03 -5.54 23.24
N ASP A 146 -22.75 -6.23 22.34
CA ASP A 146 -22.43 -7.54 21.79
C ASP A 146 -21.72 -7.47 20.43
N THR A 147 -21.37 -6.28 19.94
CA THR A 147 -20.53 -6.14 18.73
C THR A 147 -19.18 -6.82 18.94
N SER A 148 -18.84 -7.73 18.04
CA SER A 148 -17.56 -8.42 17.98
C SER A 148 -16.97 -8.29 16.59
N LEU A 149 -15.64 -8.34 16.49
CA LEU A 149 -14.91 -8.34 15.23
C LEU A 149 -14.23 -9.69 15.08
N VAL A 150 -14.74 -10.53 14.18
CA VAL A 150 -14.18 -11.85 13.92
C VAL A 150 -13.43 -11.83 12.59
N PRO A 151 -12.09 -11.86 12.58
CA PRO A 151 -11.33 -11.84 11.33
C PRO A 151 -11.51 -13.16 10.56
N ILE A 152 -11.77 -13.04 9.26
CA ILE A 152 -11.81 -14.15 8.29
C ILE A 152 -10.47 -14.27 7.58
N SER A 153 -9.99 -13.16 7.01
CA SER A 153 -8.76 -13.13 6.23
C SER A 153 -8.08 -11.77 6.34
N ARG A 154 -6.75 -11.77 6.29
CA ARG A 154 -5.93 -10.55 6.31
C ARG A 154 -4.86 -10.59 5.24
N THR A 155 -4.76 -9.52 4.45
CA THR A 155 -3.64 -9.27 3.54
C THR A 155 -2.83 -8.09 4.04
N VAL A 156 -1.53 -8.30 4.30
CA VAL A 156 -0.60 -7.24 4.73
C VAL A 156 0.30 -6.85 3.57
N GLY A 157 0.14 -5.62 3.09
CA GLY A 157 0.97 -5.01 2.06
C GLY A 157 2.09 -4.14 2.63
N ALA A 158 2.85 -3.49 1.76
CA ALA A 158 3.92 -2.58 2.19
C ALA A 158 3.39 -1.27 2.78
N THR A 159 2.20 -0.84 2.39
CA THR A 159 1.60 0.45 2.76
C THR A 159 0.24 0.33 3.46
N GLN A 160 -0.39 -0.85 3.42
CA GLN A 160 -1.78 -1.04 3.81
C GLN A 160 -2.05 -2.45 4.33
N VAL A 161 -3.15 -2.60 5.07
CA VAL A 161 -3.75 -3.87 5.47
C VAL A 161 -5.16 -3.91 4.88
N VAL A 162 -5.56 -5.07 4.37
CA VAL A 162 -6.95 -5.36 4.01
C VAL A 162 -7.43 -6.51 4.88
N ASP A 163 -8.47 -6.26 5.64
CA ASP A 163 -9.06 -7.21 6.58
C ASP A 163 -10.50 -7.51 6.17
N GLU A 164 -10.85 -8.79 6.15
CA GLU A 164 -12.20 -9.29 5.96
C GLU A 164 -12.71 -9.80 7.31
N MET A 165 -13.85 -9.32 7.78
CA MET A 165 -14.33 -9.55 9.15
C MET A 165 -15.85 -9.76 9.18
N LEU A 166 -16.33 -10.50 10.21
CA LEU A 166 -17.74 -10.64 10.59
C LEU A 166 -18.06 -9.87 11.87
#